data_AF-A0A4S8KU48-F1
#
_entry.id   AF-A0A4S8KU48-F1
#
_cell.length_a   1.000
_cell.length_b   1.000
_cell.length_c   1.000
_cell.angle_alpha   90.00
_cell.angle_beta   90.00
_cell.angle_gamma   90.00
#
_symmetry.space_group_name_H-M   'P 1'
#
loop_
_entity.id
_entity.type
_entity.pdbx_description
1 polymer ?
#
loop_
_entity_poly.entity_id
_entity_poly.type
_entity_poly.pdbx_seq_one_letter_code
_entity_poly.pdbx_strand_id
1 'polypeptide(L)'
;RTWGKTLTWIHELDVDGFKSGLTPLQATNNLSLAGICHPPSLDEILAFVWRNKALGAYRGLVESNFDVFSFAAVKASLLLIFTHINNSLSSSAKEIFDFDRFPWMFVEHALCKVSRYINRV
;
A
#
# COMPACT_ATOMS: atom_id res chain seq x y z
N ARG A 1 -14.88 5.05 9.79
CA ARG A 1 -13.57 5.56 10.28
C ARG A 1 -12.60 5.56 9.09
N THR A 2 -11.74 6.57 8.89
CA THR A 2 -10.76 6.52 7.79
C THR A 2 -9.70 5.48 8.07
N TRP A 3 -9.01 5.03 7.03
CA TRP A 3 -7.95 4.05 7.16
C TRP A 3 -6.80 4.59 8.02
N GLY A 4 -6.36 5.81 7.78
CA GLY A 4 -5.25 6.44 8.51
C GLY A 4 -5.55 6.62 10.01
N LYS A 5 -6.79 7.01 10.36
CA LYS A 5 -7.22 7.06 11.77
C LYS A 5 -7.21 5.68 12.43
N THR A 6 -7.55 4.65 11.67
CA THR A 6 -7.57 3.27 12.17
C THR A 6 -6.15 2.74 12.37
N LEU A 7 -5.22 3.06 11.47
CA LEU A 7 -3.80 2.75 11.63
C LEU A 7 -3.21 3.43 12.88
N THR A 8 -3.48 4.73 13.06
CA THR A 8 -3.06 5.45 14.28
C THR A 8 -3.62 4.79 15.54
N TRP A 9 -4.92 4.48 15.53
CA TRP A 9 -5.55 3.80 16.66
C TRP A 9 -4.89 2.46 16.98
N ILE A 10 -4.54 1.64 15.97
CA ILE A 10 -3.82 0.37 16.19
C ILE A 10 -2.46 0.59 16.86
N HIS A 11 -1.72 1.62 16.44
CA HIS A 11 -0.45 1.97 17.10
C HIS A 11 -0.66 2.40 18.56
N GLU A 12 -1.73 3.14 18.84
CA GLU A 12 -2.07 3.64 20.18
C GLU A 12 -2.57 2.53 21.13
N LEU A 13 -2.94 1.35 20.63
CA LEU A 13 -3.24 0.20 21.48
C LEU A 13 -2.01 -0.30 22.25
N ASP A 14 -0.80 0.07 21.81
CA ASP A 14 0.49 -0.29 22.41
C ASP A 14 0.69 -1.81 22.60
N VAL A 15 0.03 -2.61 21.77
CA VAL A 15 0.17 -4.07 21.77
C VAL A 15 1.48 -4.45 21.09
N ASP A 16 2.27 -5.31 21.74
CA ASP A 16 3.52 -5.82 21.16
C ASP A 16 3.26 -6.47 19.80
N GLY A 17 4.12 -6.15 18.83
CA GLY A 17 3.94 -6.54 17.42
C GLY A 17 3.14 -5.55 16.57
N PHE A 18 2.39 -4.61 17.16
CA PHE A 18 1.65 -3.55 16.44
C PHE A 18 2.31 -2.17 16.51
N LYS A 19 3.42 -2.04 17.23
CA LYS A 19 4.09 -0.76 17.49
C LYS A 19 4.73 -0.14 16.24
N SER A 20 5.14 -0.93 15.26
CA SER A 20 5.76 -0.43 14.02
C SER A 20 5.69 -1.45 12.87
N GLY A 21 6.09 -1.03 11.67
CA GLY A 21 6.29 -1.92 10.52
C GLY A 21 5.01 -2.34 9.78
N LEU A 22 5.02 -3.56 9.23
CA LEU A 22 3.96 -4.07 8.34
C LEU A 22 2.75 -4.63 9.07
N THR A 23 2.93 -5.16 10.28
CA THR A 23 1.84 -5.78 11.05
C THR A 23 0.65 -4.82 11.29
N PRO A 24 0.84 -3.56 11.75
CA PRO A 24 -0.27 -2.62 11.92
C PRO A 24 -0.90 -2.19 10.59
N LEU A 25 -0.11 -2.07 9.52
CA LEU A 25 -0.63 -1.86 8.16
C LEU A 25 -1.57 -2.99 7.74
N GLN A 26 -1.12 -4.23 7.89
CA GLN A 26 -1.86 -5.44 7.50
C GLN A 26 -3.14 -5.58 8.32
N ALA A 27 -3.10 -5.31 9.63
CA ALA A 27 -4.31 -5.29 10.44
C ALA A 27 -5.29 -4.20 10.01
N THR A 28 -4.81 -2.99 9.72
CA THR A 28 -5.68 -1.92 9.19
C THR A 28 -6.33 -2.32 7.87
N ASN A 29 -5.57 -2.95 6.97
CA ASN A 29 -6.07 -3.50 5.72
C ASN A 29 -7.16 -4.57 5.95
N ASN A 30 -6.95 -5.50 6.89
CA ASN A 30 -7.95 -6.51 7.23
C ASN A 30 -9.23 -5.90 7.82
N LEU A 31 -9.12 -4.85 8.64
CA LEU A 31 -10.28 -4.12 9.15
C LEU A 31 -11.05 -3.40 8.02
N SER A 32 -10.33 -2.88 7.02
CA SER A 32 -10.93 -2.30 5.83
C SER A 32 -11.69 -3.34 4.99
N LEU A 33 -11.09 -4.52 4.78
CA LEU A 33 -11.74 -5.65 4.10
C LEU A 33 -13.00 -6.12 4.84
N ALA A 34 -12.96 -6.15 6.17
CA ALA A 34 -14.12 -6.48 7.01
C ALA A 34 -15.19 -5.37 7.07
N GLY A 35 -14.97 -4.22 6.42
CA GLY A 35 -15.90 -3.08 6.42
C GLY A 35 -15.94 -2.27 7.71
N ILE A 36 -14.97 -2.47 8.62
CA ILE A 36 -14.88 -1.77 9.91
C ILE A 36 -14.31 -0.35 9.73
N CYS A 37 -13.41 -0.16 8.75
CA CYS A 37 -12.94 1.14 8.32
C CYS A 37 -13.02 1.31 6.79
N HIS A 38 -12.91 2.54 6.33
CA HIS A 38 -12.85 2.82 4.89
C HIS A 38 -11.53 2.32 4.29
N PRO A 39 -11.50 1.98 3.00
CA PRO A 39 -10.27 1.78 2.24
C PRO A 39 -9.35 2.99 2.32
N PRO A 40 -8.02 2.79 2.22
CA PRO A 40 -7.10 3.91 2.20
C PRO A 40 -7.24 4.72 0.93
N SER A 41 -7.15 6.03 1.06
CA SER A 41 -6.95 6.92 -0.08
C SER A 41 -5.51 6.87 -0.60
N LEU A 42 -5.26 7.45 -1.78
CA LEU A 42 -3.91 7.67 -2.30
C LEU A 42 -3.05 8.42 -1.28
N ASP A 43 -3.57 9.49 -0.68
CA ASP A 43 -2.79 10.32 0.24
C ASP A 43 -2.46 9.56 1.53
N GLU A 44 -3.34 8.67 2.00
CA GLU A 44 -3.07 7.80 3.15
C GLU A 44 -1.98 6.76 2.85
N ILE A 45 -2.04 6.08 1.71
CA ILE A 45 -0.97 5.15 1.28
C ILE A 45 0.33 5.90 1.02
N LEU A 46 0.29 7.04 0.34
CA LEU A 46 1.48 7.87 0.07
C LEU A 46 2.16 8.28 1.38
N ALA A 47 1.41 8.77 2.36
CA ALA A 47 1.95 9.13 3.66
C ALA A 47 2.54 7.92 4.40
N PHE A 48 1.97 6.73 4.25
CA PHE A 48 2.53 5.49 4.79
C PHE A 48 3.85 5.12 4.09
N VAL A 49 3.85 5.04 2.76
CA VAL A 49 5.01 4.66 1.94
C VAL A 49 6.18 5.62 2.16
N TRP A 50 5.91 6.93 2.18
CA TRP A 50 6.95 7.95 2.40
C TRP A 50 7.61 7.86 3.77
N ARG A 51 6.83 7.59 4.84
CA ARG A 51 7.37 7.44 6.20
C ARG A 51 8.13 6.14 6.39
N ASN A 52 7.84 5.12 5.58
CA ASN A 52 8.37 3.77 5.74
C ASN A 52 9.30 3.37 4.57
N LYS A 53 10.31 4.18 4.29
CA LYS A 53 11.25 3.96 3.16
C LYS A 53 12.00 2.63 3.21
N ALA A 54 12.14 2.05 4.40
CA ALA A 54 12.76 0.75 4.59
C ALA A 54 11.86 -0.45 4.22
N LEU A 55 10.55 -0.23 4.04
CA LEU A 55 9.57 -1.29 3.74
C LEU A 55 9.40 -1.53 2.23
N GLY A 56 8.75 -2.65 1.92
CA GLY A 56 8.67 -3.21 0.57
C GLY A 56 8.05 -2.29 -0.47
N ALA A 57 7.03 -1.51 -0.13
CA ALA A 57 6.35 -0.66 -1.12
C ALA A 57 7.27 0.46 -1.64
N TYR A 58 8.01 1.15 -0.75
CA TYR A 58 8.97 2.17 -1.17
C TYR A 58 10.15 1.54 -1.93
N ARG A 59 10.69 0.43 -1.43
CA ARG A 59 11.78 -0.30 -2.11
C ARG A 59 11.36 -0.79 -3.50
N GLY A 60 10.14 -1.29 -3.63
CA GLY A 60 9.59 -1.73 -4.91
C GLY A 60 9.53 -0.62 -5.95
N LEU A 61 9.28 0.64 -5.55
CA LEU A 61 9.38 1.78 -6.44
C LEU A 61 10.82 1.99 -6.94
N VAL A 62 11.78 1.99 -6.02
CA VAL A 62 13.21 2.15 -6.34
C VAL A 62 13.69 1.04 -7.26
N GLU A 63 13.36 -0.21 -6.96
CA GLU A 63 13.73 -1.38 -7.75
C GLU A 63 13.02 -1.45 -9.10
N SER A 64 11.89 -0.77 -9.25
CA SER A 64 11.22 -0.57 -10.54
C SER A 64 11.83 0.60 -11.33
N ASN A 65 12.99 1.12 -10.90
CA ASN A 65 13.70 2.26 -11.50
C ASN A 65 12.93 3.59 -11.49
N PHE A 66 11.99 3.79 -10.57
CA PHE A 66 11.41 5.12 -10.35
C PHE A 66 12.38 6.00 -9.56
N ASP A 67 12.52 7.25 -9.99
CA ASP A 67 13.27 8.25 -9.23
C ASP A 67 12.38 8.87 -8.14
N VAL A 68 12.50 8.39 -6.90
CA VAL A 68 11.61 8.70 -5.76
C VAL A 68 12.25 9.61 -4.70
N PHE A 69 12.90 10.68 -5.17
CA PHE A 69 13.62 11.66 -4.33
C PHE A 69 12.72 12.58 -3.49
N SER A 70 11.44 12.70 -3.81
CA SER A 70 10.51 13.62 -3.12
C SER A 70 9.14 12.99 -2.88
N PHE A 71 8.37 13.59 -1.97
CA PHE A 71 6.99 13.20 -1.71
C PHE A 71 6.11 13.26 -2.98
N ALA A 72 6.30 14.30 -3.79
CA ALA A 72 5.61 14.46 -5.07
C ALA A 72 6.03 13.39 -6.08
N ALA A 73 7.32 13.04 -6.14
CA ALA A 73 7.80 11.97 -7.00
C ALA A 73 7.18 10.62 -6.62
N VAL A 74 7.15 10.27 -5.32
CA VAL A 74 6.47 9.04 -4.85
C VAL A 74 4.99 9.03 -5.23
N LYS A 75 4.29 10.17 -5.08
CA LYS A 75 2.88 10.29 -5.49
C LYS A 75 2.70 10.01 -6.98
N ALA A 76 3.55 10.60 -7.81
CA ALA A 76 3.51 10.40 -9.26
C ALA A 76 3.80 8.94 -9.63
N SER A 77 4.81 8.31 -9.02
CA SER A 77 5.14 6.89 -9.26
C SER A 77 3.97 5.96 -8.87
N LEU A 78 3.35 6.18 -7.71
CA LEU A 78 2.17 5.40 -7.28
C LEU A 78 1.00 5.55 -8.27
N LEU A 79 0.75 6.76 -8.77
CA LEU A 79 -0.28 7.03 -9.77
C LEU A 79 0.01 6.37 -11.12
N LEU A 80 1.28 6.36 -11.55
CA LEU A 80 1.69 5.69 -12.78
C LEU A 80 1.48 4.18 -12.69
N ILE A 81 1.85 3.57 -11.56
CA ILE A 81 1.65 2.14 -11.33
C ILE A 81 0.16 1.81 -11.25
N PHE A 82 -0.63 2.59 -10.50
CA PHE A 82 -2.08 2.44 -10.45
C PHE A 82 -2.69 2.49 -11.85
N THR A 83 -2.35 3.52 -12.64
CA THR A 83 -2.85 3.71 -14.00
C THR A 83 -2.50 2.51 -14.88
N HIS A 84 -1.25 2.05 -14.82
CA HIS A 84 -0.80 0.89 -15.57
C HIS A 84 -1.60 -0.36 -15.19
N ILE A 85 -1.68 -0.69 -13.90
CA ILE A 85 -2.42 -1.87 -13.41
C ILE A 85 -3.90 -1.78 -13.79
N ASN A 86 -4.54 -0.62 -13.57
CA ASN A 86 -5.94 -0.41 -13.88
C ASN A 86 -6.25 -0.60 -15.38
N ASN A 87 -5.31 -0.23 -16.25
CA ASN A 87 -5.45 -0.40 -17.70
C ASN A 87 -5.08 -1.81 -18.18
N SER A 88 -4.30 -2.56 -17.41
CA SER A 88 -3.84 -3.91 -17.77
C SER A 88 -4.71 -5.04 -17.20
N LEU A 89 -5.40 -4.82 -16.08
CA LEU A 89 -6.28 -5.83 -15.50
C LEU A 89 -7.56 -6.00 -16.33
N SER A 90 -7.92 -7.25 -16.66
CA SER A 90 -9.24 -7.58 -17.19
C SER A 90 -10.32 -7.28 -16.15
N SER A 91 -11.56 -7.08 -16.61
CA SER A 91 -12.71 -6.88 -15.71
C SER A 91 -12.88 -8.03 -14.70
N SER A 92 -12.68 -9.27 -15.14
CA SER A 92 -12.72 -10.45 -14.27
C SER A 92 -11.62 -10.44 -13.21
N ALA A 93 -10.41 -10.00 -13.55
CA ALA A 93 -9.33 -9.88 -12.58
C ALA A 93 -9.61 -8.76 -11.57
N LYS A 94 -10.17 -7.63 -12.01
CA LYS A 94 -10.58 -6.53 -11.10
C LYS A 94 -11.64 -7.00 -10.11
N GLU A 95 -12.59 -7.82 -10.55
CA GLU A 95 -13.61 -8.42 -9.68
C GLU A 95 -13.00 -9.37 -8.65
N ILE A 96 -12.10 -10.27 -9.08
CA ILE A 96 -11.40 -11.22 -8.18
C ILE A 96 -10.62 -10.49 -7.07
N PHE A 97 -9.98 -9.38 -7.42
CA PHE A 97 -9.16 -8.61 -6.47
C PHE A 97 -9.94 -7.53 -5.72
N ASP A 98 -11.23 -7.36 -6.01
CA ASP A 98 -12.05 -6.21 -5.57
C ASP A 98 -11.28 -4.87 -5.78
N PHE A 99 -10.65 -4.75 -6.96
CA PHE A 99 -9.68 -3.70 -7.26
C PHE A 99 -10.29 -2.31 -7.23
N ASP A 100 -11.54 -2.18 -7.70
CA ASP A 100 -12.23 -0.88 -7.73
C ASP A 100 -12.52 -0.35 -6.31
N ARG A 101 -12.67 -1.25 -5.33
CA ARG A 101 -12.89 -0.89 -3.93
C ARG A 101 -11.59 -0.69 -3.15
N PHE A 102 -10.55 -1.46 -3.46
CA PHE A 102 -9.28 -1.46 -2.73
C PHE A 102 -8.04 -1.20 -3.61
N PRO A 103 -8.04 -0.20 -4.51
CA PRO A 103 -6.98 -0.05 -5.51
C PRO A 103 -5.62 0.24 -4.87
N TRP A 104 -5.60 1.08 -3.84
CA TRP A 104 -4.36 1.50 -3.18
C TRP A 104 -3.76 0.43 -2.27
N MET A 105 -4.61 -0.44 -1.69
CA MET A 105 -4.14 -1.64 -0.99
C MET A 105 -3.51 -2.62 -1.99
N PHE A 106 -4.12 -2.79 -3.16
CA PHE A 106 -3.56 -3.65 -4.22
C PHE A 106 -2.21 -3.14 -4.71
N VAL A 107 -2.10 -1.84 -5.03
CA VAL A 107 -0.86 -1.21 -5.50
C VAL A 107 0.27 -1.34 -4.48
N GLU A 108 -0.01 -1.04 -3.20
CA GLU A 108 0.96 -1.21 -2.11
C GLU A 108 1.45 -2.66 -2.02
N HIS A 109 0.52 -3.62 -2.05
CA HIS A 109 0.85 -5.03 -1.93
C HIS A 109 1.65 -5.54 -3.15
N ALA A 110 1.30 -5.12 -4.37
CA ALA A 110 2.03 -5.45 -5.58
C ALA A 110 3.49 -4.97 -5.52
N LEU A 111 3.70 -3.72 -5.11
CA LEU A 111 5.04 -3.15 -4.93
C LEU A 111 5.87 -3.91 -3.89
N CYS A 112 5.24 -4.31 -2.79
CA CYS A 112 5.86 -5.16 -1.77
C CYS A 112 6.33 -6.53 -2.29
N LYS A 113 5.90 -6.97 -3.48
CA LYS A 113 6.38 -8.20 -4.12
C LYS A 113 7.48 -7.98 -5.14
N VAL A 114 7.62 -6.79 -5.72
CA VAL A 114 8.69 -6.49 -6.71
C VAL A 114 10.06 -6.87 -6.13
N SER A 115 10.39 -6.36 -4.94
CA SER A 115 11.61 -6.72 -4.19
C SER A 115 11.78 -8.21 -3.98
N ARG A 116 10.70 -8.93 -3.72
CA ARG A 116 10.76 -10.37 -3.48
C ARG A 116 11.06 -11.14 -4.76
N TYR A 117 10.53 -10.71 -5.90
CA TYR A 117 10.79 -11.37 -7.17
C TYR A 117 12.20 -11.13 -7.68
N ILE A 118 12.75 -9.93 -7.49
CA ILE A 118 14.14 -9.63 -7.86
C ILE A 118 15.13 -10.43 -7.01
N ASN A 119 14.81 -10.65 -5.74
CA ASN A 119 15.65 -11.41 -4.81
C ASN A 119 15.32 -12.91 -4.74
N ARG A 120 14.47 -13.44 -5.64
CA ARG A 120 14.29 -14.89 -5.81
C ARG A 120 15.50 -15.44 -6.56
N VAL A 121 16.56 -15.71 -5.81
CA VAL A 121 17.60 -16.68 -6.16
C VAL A 121 17.01 -18.07 -6.01
#